data_AF-A0A0G0X3F8-F1
#
_entry.id   AF-A0A0G0X3F8-F1
#
_cell.length_a   1.000
_cell.length_b   1.000
_cell.length_c   1.000
_cell.angle_alpha   90.00
_cell.angle_beta   90.00
_cell.angle_gamma   90.00
#
_symmetry.space_group_name_H-M   'P 1'
#
loop_
_entity.id
_entity.type
_entity.pdbx_description
1 polymer ?
#
loop_
_entity_poly.entity_id
_entity_poly.type
_entity_poly.pdbx_seq_one_letter_code
_entity_poly.pdbx_strand_id
1 'polypeptide(L)'
;MFSRGGSEKFRFNANGQFCLGYNGAQGCTGSSGAIISGNVGIGTTSPAFTLDTRGTGRFTGLLTLNSGVNINSETFTDLTGNGLTLSSGSLALNLTSSVGTGVTASGSGLEFSSGSVGLLQGCSDNQLLQWNEGSSTWECQSITGAGAVSGTGTDNRLTRWNSLGTGIEDASILDLGGSTVALTIDANRQVGIGTTTPSQLLDVNSI
;
A
#
# COMPACT_ATOMS: atom_id res chain seq x y z
N MET A 1 -47.18 12.84 -38.10
CA MET A 1 -45.85 13.45 -37.91
C MET A 1 -46.04 14.87 -37.42
N PHE A 2 -45.42 15.26 -36.32
CA PHE A 2 -45.48 16.65 -35.85
C PHE A 2 -44.22 17.39 -36.33
N SER A 3 -44.41 18.35 -37.23
CA SER A 3 -43.36 19.25 -37.71
C SER A 3 -43.72 20.69 -37.34
N ARG A 4 -42.72 21.48 -36.96
CA ARG A 4 -42.85 22.93 -36.76
C ARG A 4 -41.73 23.60 -37.53
N GLY A 5 -42.08 24.40 -38.54
CA GLY A 5 -41.09 25.11 -39.38
C GLY A 5 -40.41 24.25 -40.46
N GLY A 6 -41.11 23.26 -41.04
CA GLY A 6 -40.61 22.48 -42.18
C GLY A 6 -39.67 21.32 -41.84
N SER A 7 -39.03 21.35 -40.67
CA SER A 7 -38.28 20.20 -40.14
C SER A 7 -39.17 19.32 -39.26
N GLU A 8 -39.13 18.03 -39.54
CA GLU A 8 -39.71 16.98 -38.69
C GLU A 8 -39.00 17.03 -37.33
N LYS A 9 -39.73 17.04 -36.21
CA LYS A 9 -39.12 17.09 -34.87
C LYS A 9 -39.50 15.91 -33.98
N PHE A 10 -40.54 15.18 -34.38
CA PHE A 10 -41.05 13.98 -33.72
C PHE A 10 -41.50 12.99 -34.80
N ARG A 11 -41.02 11.74 -34.75
CA ARG A 11 -41.42 10.68 -35.67
C ARG A 11 -41.47 9.31 -34.96
N PHE A 12 -42.48 8.51 -35.30
CA PHE A 12 -42.39 7.05 -35.22
C PHE A 12 -42.14 6.50 -36.62
N ASN A 13 -41.16 5.63 -36.81
CA ASN A 13 -40.85 5.07 -38.14
C ASN A 13 -41.28 3.60 -38.27
N ALA A 14 -41.21 3.08 -39.51
CA ALA A 14 -41.58 1.70 -39.82
C ALA A 14 -40.73 0.65 -39.08
N ASN A 15 -39.56 1.03 -38.55
CA ASN A 15 -38.68 0.17 -37.76
C ASN A 15 -38.99 0.22 -36.25
N GLY A 16 -40.14 0.80 -35.86
CA GLY A 16 -40.58 0.88 -34.45
C GLY A 16 -39.80 1.88 -33.59
N GLN A 17 -39.09 2.83 -34.21
CA GLN A 17 -38.28 3.80 -33.48
C GLN A 17 -39.07 5.04 -33.11
N PHE A 18 -38.70 5.65 -31.99
CA PHE A 18 -39.17 6.96 -31.57
C PHE A 18 -38.05 7.99 -31.73
N CYS A 19 -38.22 9.01 -32.58
CA CYS A 19 -37.19 10.01 -32.84
C CYS A 19 -37.59 11.41 -32.42
N LEU A 20 -36.70 12.11 -31.73
CA LEU A 20 -36.84 13.52 -31.33
C LEU A 20 -35.65 14.37 -31.81
N GLY A 21 -35.93 15.55 -32.37
CA GLY A 21 -34.92 16.56 -32.70
C GLY A 21 -34.18 16.40 -34.04
N TYR A 22 -34.38 15.30 -34.77
CA TYR A 22 -33.73 15.03 -36.06
C TYR A 22 -34.39 15.75 -37.23
N ASN A 23 -33.62 16.46 -38.06
CA ASN A 23 -34.12 17.00 -39.33
C ASN A 23 -34.20 15.87 -40.37
N GLY A 24 -35.25 15.83 -41.20
CA GLY A 24 -35.59 14.71 -42.08
C GLY A 24 -34.49 14.20 -43.04
N ALA A 25 -33.42 14.97 -43.25
CA ALA A 25 -32.24 14.58 -44.03
C ALA A 25 -31.24 13.68 -43.28
N GLN A 26 -31.18 13.71 -41.94
CA GLN A 26 -30.18 12.94 -41.17
C GLN A 26 -30.58 11.47 -40.92
N GLY A 27 -31.85 11.11 -41.18
CA GLY A 27 -32.34 9.74 -41.09
C GLY A 27 -32.38 9.18 -39.67
N CYS A 28 -33.53 8.66 -39.25
CA CYS A 28 -33.59 7.78 -38.08
C CYS A 28 -33.08 6.39 -38.50
N THR A 29 -31.77 6.16 -38.37
CA THR A 29 -31.11 4.95 -38.85
C THR A 29 -30.62 4.10 -37.68
N GLY A 30 -31.49 3.21 -37.19
CA GLY A 30 -31.14 2.20 -36.18
C GLY A 30 -32.19 1.09 -36.11
N SER A 31 -31.98 0.11 -35.22
CA SER A 31 -32.96 -0.97 -34.96
C SER A 31 -33.57 -0.80 -33.58
N SER A 32 -34.86 -0.43 -33.52
CA SER A 32 -35.70 -0.28 -32.31
C SER A 32 -35.24 0.77 -31.27
N GLY A 33 -36.19 1.40 -30.57
CA GLY A 33 -35.91 2.29 -29.43
C GLY A 33 -36.07 3.80 -29.67
N ALA A 34 -35.69 4.59 -28.67
CA ALA A 34 -35.76 6.05 -28.71
C ALA A 34 -34.40 6.66 -29.11
N ILE A 35 -34.39 7.54 -30.09
CA ILE A 35 -33.21 8.31 -30.51
C ILE A 35 -33.51 9.80 -30.35
N ILE A 36 -32.75 10.47 -29.50
CA ILE A 36 -32.95 11.88 -29.14
C ILE A 36 -31.71 12.66 -29.52
N SER A 37 -31.87 13.63 -30.42
CA SER A 37 -30.82 14.62 -30.70
C SER A 37 -30.90 15.73 -29.66
N GLY A 38 -29.88 15.82 -28.80
CA GLY A 38 -29.80 16.78 -27.69
C GLY A 38 -29.75 16.10 -26.32
N ASN A 39 -30.05 16.87 -25.26
CA ASN A 39 -29.99 16.41 -23.88
C ASN A 39 -31.34 15.85 -23.40
N VAL A 40 -31.30 14.76 -22.64
CA VAL A 40 -32.43 14.14 -21.97
C VAL A 40 -32.40 14.51 -20.49
N GLY A 41 -33.40 15.29 -20.05
CA GLY A 41 -33.60 15.61 -18.64
C GLY A 41 -34.66 14.72 -18.01
N ILE A 42 -34.34 14.05 -16.89
CA ILE A 42 -35.31 13.33 -16.05
C ILE A 42 -35.36 14.03 -14.69
N GLY A 43 -36.52 14.60 -14.34
CA GLY A 43 -36.67 15.43 -13.13
C GLY A 43 -36.00 16.81 -13.23
N THR A 44 -35.60 17.23 -14.44
CA THR A 44 -35.01 18.55 -14.71
C THR A 44 -35.51 19.11 -16.04
N THR A 45 -35.69 20.44 -16.12
CA THR A 45 -36.03 21.16 -17.35
C THR A 45 -34.81 21.82 -18.01
N SER A 46 -33.64 21.75 -17.36
CA SER A 46 -32.40 22.39 -17.81
C SER A 46 -31.23 21.41 -17.67
N PRO A 47 -31.19 20.35 -18.49
CA PRO A 47 -30.15 19.33 -18.41
C PRO A 47 -28.78 19.87 -18.87
N ALA A 48 -27.76 19.72 -18.04
CA ALA A 48 -26.40 20.18 -18.34
C ALA A 48 -25.59 19.18 -19.18
N PHE A 49 -25.98 17.91 -19.17
CA PHE A 49 -25.34 16.80 -19.90
C PHE A 49 -26.35 16.08 -20.80
N THR A 50 -25.86 15.24 -21.72
CA THR A 50 -26.70 14.48 -22.66
C THR A 50 -27.75 13.62 -21.97
N LEU A 51 -27.45 13.09 -20.78
CA LEU A 51 -28.43 12.53 -19.87
C LEU A 51 -28.20 13.15 -18.49
N ASP A 52 -29.20 13.85 -17.98
CA ASP A 52 -29.16 14.51 -16.68
C ASP A 52 -30.39 14.08 -15.88
N THR A 53 -30.15 13.33 -14.81
CA THR A 53 -31.19 12.79 -13.95
C THR A 53 -31.10 13.42 -12.56
N ARG A 54 -32.09 14.23 -12.19
CA ARG A 54 -32.23 14.72 -10.80
C ARG A 54 -33.03 13.71 -9.98
N GLY A 55 -32.35 12.66 -9.55
CA GLY A 55 -32.93 11.53 -8.82
C GLY A 55 -32.02 10.31 -8.83
N THR A 56 -32.57 9.12 -8.60
CA THR A 56 -31.80 7.87 -8.57
C THR A 56 -31.91 7.13 -9.91
N GLY A 57 -30.77 6.77 -10.50
CA GLY A 57 -30.69 5.83 -11.62
C GLY A 57 -30.62 4.39 -11.13
N ARG A 58 -31.45 3.49 -11.66
CA ARG A 58 -31.40 2.05 -11.37
C ARG A 58 -31.09 1.28 -12.65
N PHE A 59 -29.93 0.63 -12.69
CA PHE A 59 -29.54 -0.31 -13.74
C PHE A 59 -29.59 -1.72 -13.15
N THR A 60 -30.44 -2.59 -13.68
CA THR A 60 -30.54 -3.99 -13.23
C THR A 60 -29.56 -4.92 -13.95
N GLY A 61 -28.86 -4.40 -14.96
CA GLY A 61 -27.71 -5.02 -15.60
C GLY A 61 -26.44 -4.20 -15.36
N LEU A 62 -25.36 -4.57 -16.06
CA LEU A 62 -24.09 -3.87 -15.96
C LEU A 62 -24.19 -2.45 -16.55
N LEU A 63 -23.62 -1.47 -15.85
CA LEU A 63 -23.38 -0.12 -16.36
C LEU A 63 -21.95 -0.06 -16.89
N THR A 64 -21.79 0.07 -18.21
CA THR A 64 -20.48 0.21 -18.86
C THR A 64 -20.14 1.69 -19.03
N LEU A 65 -18.97 2.11 -18.53
CA LEU A 65 -18.45 3.46 -18.66
C LEU A 65 -17.03 3.39 -19.20
N ASN A 66 -16.68 4.24 -20.17
CA ASN A 66 -15.39 4.18 -20.85
C ASN A 66 -14.29 5.03 -20.20
N SER A 67 -14.65 5.93 -19.28
CA SER A 67 -13.69 6.89 -18.70
C SER A 67 -13.64 6.85 -17.18
N GLY A 68 -14.77 6.68 -16.50
CA GLY A 68 -14.82 6.59 -15.05
C GLY A 68 -16.19 6.96 -14.48
N VAL A 69 -16.29 6.94 -13.16
CA VAL A 69 -17.46 7.40 -12.40
C VAL A 69 -17.07 8.67 -11.63
N ASN A 70 -17.85 9.73 -11.74
CA ASN A 70 -17.75 10.88 -10.84
C ASN A 70 -18.82 10.78 -9.74
N ILE A 71 -18.42 10.89 -8.47
CA ILE A 71 -19.32 10.85 -7.30
C ILE A 71 -18.97 12.06 -6.44
N ASN A 72 -19.90 13.00 -6.27
CA ASN A 72 -19.71 14.20 -5.43
C ASN A 72 -18.45 15.04 -5.72
N SER A 73 -17.95 15.03 -6.96
CA SER A 73 -16.69 15.67 -7.42
C SER A 73 -15.44 14.80 -7.31
N GLU A 74 -15.53 13.61 -6.73
CA GLU A 74 -14.46 12.61 -6.78
C GLU A 74 -14.59 11.82 -8.08
N THR A 75 -13.51 11.78 -8.89
CA THR A 75 -13.50 11.00 -10.13
C THR A 75 -12.72 9.71 -9.91
N PHE A 76 -13.41 8.57 -9.95
CA PHE A 76 -12.81 7.24 -9.95
C PHE A 76 -12.51 6.83 -11.40
N THR A 77 -11.30 7.10 -11.88
CA THR A 77 -10.82 6.68 -13.21
C THR A 77 -10.09 5.34 -13.19
N ASP A 78 -9.58 4.92 -12.03
CA ASP A 78 -8.84 3.67 -11.84
C ASP A 78 -9.77 2.48 -11.54
N LEU A 79 -10.92 2.44 -12.22
CA LEU A 79 -11.77 1.25 -12.33
C LEU A 79 -11.53 0.51 -13.65
N THR A 80 -10.76 1.10 -14.56
CA THR A 80 -10.40 0.52 -15.85
C THR A 80 -8.98 -0.05 -15.86
N GLY A 81 -8.30 -0.05 -14.71
CA GLY A 81 -6.97 -0.59 -14.48
C GLY A 81 -6.94 -1.52 -13.27
N ASN A 82 -5.75 -1.99 -12.89
CA ASN A 82 -5.63 -2.90 -11.76
C ASN A 82 -5.66 -2.16 -10.40
N GLY A 83 -5.48 -0.83 -10.33
CA GLY A 83 -5.10 -0.10 -9.11
C GLY A 83 -6.09 -0.10 -7.95
N LEU A 84 -7.41 -0.12 -8.21
CA LEU A 84 -8.44 -0.28 -7.17
C LEU A 84 -9.41 -1.41 -7.58
N THR A 85 -9.40 -2.51 -6.84
CA THR A 85 -10.33 -3.63 -7.05
C THR A 85 -11.21 -3.84 -5.84
N LEU A 86 -12.51 -4.13 -6.03
CA LEU A 86 -13.37 -4.59 -4.94
C LEU A 86 -13.29 -6.11 -4.87
N SER A 87 -12.50 -6.63 -3.93
CA SER A 87 -12.37 -8.08 -3.69
C SER A 87 -13.07 -8.45 -2.38
N SER A 88 -14.01 -9.38 -2.44
CA SER A 88 -14.74 -9.90 -1.26
C SER A 88 -15.36 -8.81 -0.34
N GLY A 89 -15.82 -7.69 -0.91
CA GLY A 89 -16.47 -6.62 -0.15
C GLY A 89 -15.52 -5.60 0.49
N SER A 90 -14.22 -5.63 0.17
CA SER A 90 -13.26 -4.60 0.57
C SER A 90 -12.61 -3.92 -0.63
N LEU A 91 -12.34 -2.62 -0.50
CA LEU A 91 -11.50 -1.89 -1.45
C LEU A 91 -10.05 -2.39 -1.30
N ALA A 92 -9.51 -3.00 -2.34
CA ALA A 92 -8.13 -3.46 -2.41
C ALA A 92 -7.34 -2.53 -3.35
N LEU A 93 -6.22 -2.00 -2.84
CA LEU A 93 -5.20 -1.33 -3.64
C LEU A 93 -4.42 -2.42 -4.38
N ASN A 94 -4.21 -2.31 -5.68
CA ASN A 94 -3.28 -3.21 -6.36
C ASN A 94 -1.85 -2.76 -6.11
N LEU A 95 -1.28 -3.42 -5.14
CA LEU A 95 0.06 -3.25 -4.62
C LEU A 95 1.11 -3.95 -5.50
N THR A 96 0.94 -3.90 -6.83
CA THR A 96 1.79 -4.46 -7.93
C THR A 96 2.23 -5.94 -7.83
N SER A 97 2.06 -6.59 -6.68
CA SER A 97 1.99 -8.03 -6.46
C SER A 97 1.03 -8.24 -5.28
N SER A 98 -0.11 -8.88 -5.52
CA SER A 98 -1.00 -9.35 -4.46
C SER A 98 -0.24 -10.40 -3.66
N VAL A 99 0.36 -9.99 -2.56
CA VAL A 99 1.06 -10.89 -1.68
C VAL A 99 0.13 -11.20 -0.50
N GLY A 100 -0.24 -12.47 -0.33
CA GLY A 100 -1.11 -12.90 0.76
C GLY A 100 -0.44 -12.70 2.12
N THR A 101 -1.21 -12.70 3.20
CA THR A 101 -0.66 -12.63 4.57
C THR A 101 0.45 -13.66 4.78
N GLY A 102 1.61 -13.25 5.30
CA GLY A 102 2.73 -14.14 5.62
C GLY A 102 3.82 -14.28 4.55
N VAL A 103 3.76 -13.49 3.47
CA VAL A 103 4.85 -13.40 2.49
C VAL A 103 6.02 -12.55 2.99
N THR A 104 7.24 -12.92 2.60
CA THR A 104 8.47 -12.23 3.03
C THR A 104 9.02 -11.22 2.01
N ALA A 105 8.33 -11.00 0.88
CA ALA A 105 8.69 -9.95 -0.08
C ALA A 105 7.46 -9.40 -0.83
N SER A 106 7.49 -8.11 -1.18
CA SER A 106 6.44 -7.37 -1.90
C SER A 106 7.03 -6.30 -2.79
N GLY A 107 6.41 -6.01 -3.94
CA GLY A 107 6.84 -4.89 -4.79
C GLY A 107 6.66 -3.53 -4.12
N SER A 108 5.64 -3.38 -3.28
CA SER A 108 5.29 -2.11 -2.63
C SER A 108 5.72 -2.02 -1.15
N GLY A 109 6.01 -3.15 -0.51
CA GLY A 109 6.25 -3.22 0.94
C GLY A 109 4.98 -3.02 1.79
N LEU A 110 3.83 -2.84 1.13
CA LEU A 110 2.52 -2.76 1.76
C LEU A 110 1.76 -4.08 1.54
N GLU A 111 0.84 -4.36 2.45
CA GLU A 111 -0.15 -5.42 2.32
C GLU A 111 -1.53 -4.90 2.70
N PHE A 112 -2.57 -5.57 2.17
CA PHE A 112 -3.94 -5.33 2.59
C PHE A 112 -4.45 -6.59 3.28
N SER A 113 -4.68 -6.49 4.60
CA SER A 113 -5.08 -7.61 5.43
C SER A 113 -6.21 -7.15 6.36
N SER A 114 -7.24 -7.98 6.53
CA SER A 114 -8.37 -7.72 7.43
C SER A 114 -9.08 -6.36 7.25
N GLY A 115 -9.12 -5.83 6.02
CA GLY A 115 -9.80 -4.56 5.72
C GLY A 115 -8.98 -3.30 5.99
N SER A 116 -7.69 -3.43 6.29
CA SER A 116 -6.77 -2.30 6.52
C SER A 116 -5.51 -2.43 5.67
N VAL A 117 -4.89 -1.27 5.36
CA VAL A 117 -3.54 -1.21 4.78
C VAL A 117 -2.52 -1.32 5.91
N GLY A 118 -1.55 -2.21 5.76
CA GLY A 118 -0.39 -2.35 6.63
C GLY A 118 0.92 -2.39 5.85
N LEU A 119 2.04 -2.36 6.58
CA LEU A 119 3.34 -2.79 6.04
C LEU A 119 3.36 -4.32 5.92
N LEU A 120 4.20 -4.86 5.04
CA LEU A 120 4.43 -6.30 4.87
C LEU A 120 4.62 -7.03 6.22
N GLN A 121 3.74 -7.97 6.57
CA GLN A 121 3.69 -8.63 7.88
C GLN A 121 4.31 -10.03 7.93
N GLY A 122 4.95 -10.50 6.85
CA GLY A 122 5.60 -11.82 6.87
C GLY A 122 6.99 -11.83 7.53
N CYS A 123 7.51 -10.69 7.99
CA CYS A 123 8.79 -10.65 8.66
C CYS A 123 8.69 -11.32 10.03
N SER A 124 9.58 -12.27 10.29
CA SER A 124 9.72 -12.90 11.60
C SER A 124 10.48 -11.97 12.55
N ASP A 125 10.52 -12.34 13.84
CA ASP A 125 11.40 -11.70 14.82
C ASP A 125 12.84 -11.61 14.29
N ASN A 126 13.53 -10.51 14.62
CA ASN A 126 14.90 -10.21 14.15
C ASN A 126 15.07 -10.07 12.63
N GLN A 127 13.99 -9.77 11.90
CA GLN A 127 14.03 -9.30 10.52
C GLN A 127 13.56 -7.85 10.40
N LEU A 128 14.07 -7.15 9.38
CA LEU A 128 13.70 -5.79 9.01
C LEU A 128 13.14 -5.80 7.59
N LEU A 129 12.23 -4.87 7.30
CA LEU A 129 11.80 -4.63 5.93
C LEU A 129 12.86 -3.80 5.20
N GLN A 130 13.51 -4.38 4.19
CA GLN A 130 14.60 -3.77 3.45
C GLN A 130 14.31 -3.78 1.95
N TRP A 131 14.70 -2.71 1.26
CA TRP A 131 14.66 -2.68 -0.21
C TRP A 131 15.79 -3.51 -0.80
N ASN A 132 15.45 -4.44 -1.70
CA ASN A 132 16.38 -5.21 -2.50
C ASN A 132 16.35 -4.72 -3.95
N GLU A 133 17.44 -4.07 -4.37
CA GLU A 133 17.59 -3.53 -5.73
C GLU A 133 17.65 -4.62 -6.81
N GLY A 134 18.23 -5.79 -6.49
CA GLY A 134 18.37 -6.89 -7.43
C GLY A 134 17.03 -7.53 -7.81
N SER A 135 16.09 -7.58 -6.88
CA SER A 135 14.73 -8.09 -7.11
C SER A 135 13.69 -6.99 -7.31
N SER A 136 14.03 -5.72 -7.10
CA SER A 136 13.10 -4.59 -7.08
C SER A 136 11.91 -4.80 -6.13
N THR A 137 12.18 -5.32 -4.94
CA THR A 137 11.15 -5.59 -3.92
C THR A 137 11.58 -5.12 -2.54
N TRP A 138 10.58 -4.83 -1.70
CA TRP A 138 10.74 -4.80 -0.25
C TRP A 138 10.71 -6.23 0.28
N GLU A 139 11.73 -6.65 1.00
CA GLU A 139 11.84 -8.00 1.56
C GLU A 139 12.22 -8.01 3.04
N CYS A 140 11.80 -9.06 3.73
CA CYS A 140 12.19 -9.33 5.10
C CYS A 140 13.63 -9.84 5.11
N GLN A 141 14.54 -9.01 5.57
CA GLN A 141 15.95 -9.33 5.67
C GLN A 141 16.32 -9.53 7.14
N SER A 142 17.11 -10.56 7.42
CA SER A 142 17.70 -10.73 8.76
C SER A 142 18.56 -9.52 9.12
N ILE A 143 18.60 -9.12 10.39
CA ILE A 143 19.43 -7.99 10.84
C ILE A 143 20.88 -8.13 10.36
N THR A 144 21.45 -9.33 10.44
CA THR A 144 22.82 -9.60 9.98
C THR A 144 22.96 -9.58 8.46
N GLY A 145 21.98 -10.11 7.72
CA GLY A 145 21.94 -10.07 6.25
C GLY A 145 21.78 -8.66 5.69
N ALA A 146 21.16 -7.76 6.46
CA ALA A 146 21.04 -6.33 6.14
C ALA A 146 22.35 -5.55 6.36
N GLY A 147 23.39 -6.19 6.91
CA GLY A 147 24.62 -5.53 7.35
C GLY A 147 24.46 -4.71 8.63
N ALA A 148 23.35 -4.88 9.35
CA ALA A 148 23.16 -4.25 10.65
C ALA A 148 23.90 -5.04 11.74
N VAL A 149 24.44 -4.28 12.70
CA VAL A 149 25.15 -4.84 13.85
C VAL A 149 24.13 -5.39 14.81
N SER A 150 24.25 -6.67 15.14
CA SER A 150 23.43 -7.33 16.15
C SER A 150 24.25 -7.71 17.37
N GLY A 151 23.61 -7.97 18.49
CA GLY A 151 24.29 -8.39 19.70
C GLY A 151 23.73 -7.69 20.92
N THR A 152 24.09 -8.22 22.07
CA THR A 152 23.65 -7.73 23.37
C THR A 152 24.84 -7.76 24.32
N GLY A 153 24.75 -7.04 25.42
CA GLY A 153 25.72 -7.09 26.50
C GLY A 153 25.03 -7.29 27.84
N THR A 154 25.83 -7.54 28.87
CA THR A 154 25.39 -7.53 30.26
C THR A 154 25.59 -6.15 30.86
N ASP A 155 24.69 -5.77 31.79
CA ASP A 155 24.83 -4.54 32.53
C ASP A 155 26.20 -4.47 33.20
N ASN A 156 26.79 -3.27 33.21
CA ASN A 156 28.13 -3.03 33.74
C ASN A 156 29.24 -3.74 32.95
N ARG A 157 28.97 -4.41 31.82
CA ARG A 157 30.04 -4.77 30.87
C ARG A 157 30.07 -3.75 29.75
N LEU A 158 31.27 -3.39 29.35
CA LEU A 158 31.44 -2.59 28.14
C LEU A 158 31.19 -3.48 26.92
N THR A 159 30.49 -2.99 25.91
CA THR A 159 30.29 -3.72 24.65
C THR A 159 31.58 -3.76 23.82
N ARG A 160 31.90 -4.90 23.20
CA ARG A 160 32.96 -5.07 22.17
C ARG A 160 32.45 -5.85 20.97
N TRP A 161 33.18 -5.85 19.86
CA TRP A 161 32.89 -6.73 18.73
C TRP A 161 33.17 -8.20 19.08
N ASN A 162 32.28 -9.07 18.62
CA ASN A 162 32.50 -10.51 18.70
C ASN A 162 33.59 -10.97 17.73
N SER A 163 34.06 -12.20 17.92
CA SER A 163 35.13 -12.77 17.08
C SER A 163 34.74 -12.95 15.61
N LEU A 164 33.45 -12.86 15.28
CA LEU A 164 32.92 -12.97 13.91
C LEU A 164 32.85 -11.61 13.19
N GLY A 165 33.01 -10.49 13.91
CA GLY A 165 33.03 -9.14 13.36
C GLY A 165 31.67 -8.61 12.87
N THR A 166 30.60 -9.37 13.06
CA THR A 166 29.24 -9.03 12.60
C THR A 166 28.29 -8.71 13.75
N GLY A 167 28.79 -8.73 14.99
CA GLY A 167 28.00 -8.38 16.15
C GLY A 167 28.80 -7.91 17.35
N ILE A 168 28.09 -7.49 18.38
CA ILE A 168 28.65 -7.05 19.66
C ILE A 168 28.43 -8.10 20.76
N GLU A 169 29.32 -8.11 21.74
CA GLU A 169 29.33 -8.97 22.92
C GLU A 169 29.94 -8.23 24.12
N ASP A 170 30.00 -8.87 25.28
CA ASP A 170 30.66 -8.30 26.45
C ASP A 170 32.17 -8.27 26.33
N ALA A 171 32.73 -7.12 26.66
CA ALA A 171 34.14 -6.98 26.95
C ALA A 171 34.49 -7.64 28.27
N SER A 172 35.77 -7.99 28.39
CA SER A 172 36.37 -8.52 29.61
C SER A 172 36.40 -7.52 30.78
N ILE A 173 36.00 -6.28 30.52
CA ILE A 173 35.97 -5.13 31.43
C ILE A 173 34.58 -5.01 32.08
N LEU A 174 34.55 -4.90 33.41
CA LEU A 174 33.36 -4.82 34.25
C LEU A 174 33.35 -3.48 35.04
N ASP A 175 32.35 -2.65 34.81
CA ASP A 175 32.17 -1.28 35.29
C ASP A 175 30.94 -1.15 36.21
N LEU A 176 31.11 -1.43 37.50
CA LEU A 176 30.06 -1.35 38.52
C LEU A 176 30.07 0.04 39.16
N GLY A 177 29.23 0.95 38.68
CA GLY A 177 29.10 2.29 39.25
C GLY A 177 28.46 2.27 40.65
N GLY A 178 29.26 2.29 41.73
CA GLY A 178 28.73 2.58 43.06
C GLY A 178 29.39 2.00 44.32
N SER A 179 30.44 1.18 44.25
CA SER A 179 31.40 1.16 45.39
C SER A 179 32.81 0.66 45.14
N THR A 180 33.11 -0.09 44.07
CA THR A 180 34.48 -0.35 43.56
C THR A 180 34.39 -1.16 42.26
N VAL A 181 35.38 -1.01 41.36
CA VAL A 181 35.47 -1.93 40.23
C VAL A 181 35.83 -3.31 40.76
N ALA A 182 34.93 -4.26 40.54
CA ALA A 182 35.14 -5.60 41.03
C ALA A 182 36.23 -6.32 40.25
N LEU A 183 36.27 -6.13 38.93
CA LEU A 183 37.03 -7.01 38.08
C LEU A 183 37.39 -6.33 36.77
N THR A 184 38.64 -6.53 36.37
CA THR A 184 39.00 -6.47 34.97
C THR A 184 39.75 -7.72 34.65
N ILE A 185 39.37 -8.34 33.55
CA ILE A 185 40.22 -9.29 32.89
C ILE A 185 40.85 -8.50 31.77
N ASP A 186 42.12 -8.19 31.95
CA ASP A 186 42.83 -7.30 31.07
C ASP A 186 43.28 -8.04 29.81
N ALA A 187 43.73 -7.26 28.84
CA ALA A 187 44.14 -7.77 27.53
C ALA A 187 45.38 -8.67 27.57
N ASN A 188 46.13 -8.68 28.69
CA ASN A 188 47.27 -9.55 28.88
C ASN A 188 46.83 -10.97 29.31
N ARG A 189 45.51 -11.15 29.48
CA ARG A 189 44.86 -12.30 30.12
C ARG A 189 45.15 -12.33 31.61
N GLN A 190 45.42 -11.17 32.19
CA GLN A 190 45.69 -11.01 33.60
C GLN A 190 44.44 -10.46 34.27
N VAL A 191 44.28 -10.82 35.53
CA VAL A 191 43.00 -10.64 36.21
C VAL A 191 43.18 -9.74 37.42
N GLY A 192 42.50 -8.59 37.40
CA GLY A 192 42.45 -7.63 38.50
C GLY A 192 41.19 -7.79 39.31
N ILE A 193 41.29 -7.87 40.63
CA ILE A 193 40.17 -8.01 41.58
C ILE A 193 40.15 -6.89 42.62
N GLY A 194 39.02 -6.18 42.73
CA GLY A 194 38.95 -4.89 43.46
C GLY A 194 39.87 -3.84 42.83
N THR A 195 40.40 -4.22 41.68
CA THR A 195 41.37 -3.54 40.87
C THR A 195 41.00 -3.92 39.46
N THR A 196 40.96 -2.94 38.58
CA THR A 196 40.90 -3.23 37.15
C THR A 196 42.28 -3.58 36.60
N THR A 197 43.31 -3.60 37.44
CA THR A 197 44.70 -3.58 37.02
C THR A 197 45.52 -4.57 37.80
N PRO A 198 45.83 -5.69 37.16
CA PRO A 198 46.66 -6.68 37.78
C PRO A 198 48.17 -6.61 37.50
N SER A 199 48.96 -6.43 38.56
CA SER A 199 50.44 -6.37 38.59
C SER A 199 51.15 -7.68 38.35
N GLN A 200 50.39 -8.76 38.30
CA GLN A 200 50.85 -10.07 37.89
C GLN A 200 49.69 -10.72 37.14
N LEU A 201 49.84 -11.96 36.68
CA LEU A 201 48.73 -12.67 36.05
C LEU A 201 47.43 -12.63 36.87
N LEU A 202 47.56 -12.43 38.18
CA LEU A 202 46.47 -12.15 39.10
C LEU A 202 46.86 -11.13 40.17
N ASP A 203 46.15 -10.02 40.25
CA ASP A 203 46.36 -9.02 41.29
C ASP A 203 45.07 -8.68 41.99
N VAL A 204 45.23 -8.41 43.27
CA VAL A 204 44.13 -8.19 44.18
C VAL A 204 44.51 -7.01 45.02
N ASN A 205 43.81 -5.90 44.82
CA ASN A 205 43.90 -4.78 45.75
C ASN A 205 42.91 -4.97 46.89
N SER A 206 43.27 -4.46 48.07
CA SER A 206 42.40 -4.44 49.24
C SER A 206 41.06 -3.81 48.89
N ILE A 207 40.08 -4.70 48.74
CA ILE A 207 38.64 -4.49 48.68
C ILE A 207 38.08 -3.93 49.98
#